data_AF-A0A7C7BNM2-F1
#
_entry.id   AF-A0A7C7BNM2-F1
#
_cell.length_a   1.000
_cell.length_b   1.000
_cell.length_c   1.000
_cell.angle_alpha   90.00
_cell.angle_beta   90.00
_cell.angle_gamma   90.00
#
_symmetry.space_group_name_H-M   'P 1'
#
loop_
_entity.id
_entity.type
_entity.pdbx_description
1 polymer ?
#
loop_
_entity_poly.entity_id
_entity_poly.type
_entity_poly.pdbx_seq_one_letter_code
_entity_poly.pdbx_strand_id
1 'polypeptide(L)'
;MKTTRRTIWLLIALQCIALSCSTEYISMQEESSPLVQAPLSNMDIPFTEYQVGTGSDTVLSYATGSKLIIPGGAFLDEEGSIVQGKVDILYREFHNPL
;
A
#
# COMPACT_ATOMS: atom_id res chain seq x y z
N MET A 1 56.75 -19.14 22.97
CA MET A 1 56.64 -17.95 22.09
C MET A 1 56.47 -18.36 20.61
N LYS A 2 55.28 -18.82 20.19
CA LYS A 2 54.96 -19.06 18.74
C LYS A 2 53.48 -18.85 18.38
N THR A 3 52.70 -18.19 19.24
CA THR A 3 51.25 -17.99 19.03
C THR A 3 50.91 -16.60 18.47
N THR A 4 51.82 -15.63 18.61
CA THR A 4 51.56 -14.20 18.39
C THR A 4 51.30 -13.82 16.93
N ARG A 5 51.91 -14.51 15.96
CA ARG A 5 51.76 -14.13 14.53
C ARG A 5 50.41 -14.54 13.96
N ARG A 6 49.92 -15.75 14.30
CA ARG A 6 48.60 -16.24 13.83
C ARG A 6 47.44 -15.47 14.47
N THR A 7 47.57 -15.08 15.73
CA THR A 7 46.58 -14.26 16.42
C THR A 7 46.53 -12.82 15.87
N ILE A 8 47.66 -12.24 15.47
CA ILE A 8 47.68 -10.90 14.86
C ILE A 8 47.00 -10.90 13.49
N TRP A 9 47.24 -11.91 12.63
CA TRP A 9 46.55 -12.01 11.33
C TRP A 9 45.04 -12.29 11.47
N LEU A 10 44.63 -13.06 12.48
CA LEU A 10 43.21 -13.29 12.81
C LEU A 10 42.53 -12.01 13.31
N LEU A 11 43.21 -11.20 14.11
CA LEU A 11 42.67 -9.92 14.60
C LEU A 11 42.57 -8.85 13.50
N ILE A 12 43.51 -8.82 12.56
CA ILE A 12 43.47 -7.90 11.40
C ILE A 12 42.34 -8.30 10.43
N ALA A 13 42.14 -9.60 10.17
CA ALA A 13 41.03 -10.07 9.35
C ALA A 13 39.65 -9.81 10.00
N LEU A 14 39.55 -9.94 11.32
CA LEU A 14 38.33 -9.64 12.09
C LEU A 14 37.97 -8.14 12.07
N GLN A 15 38.99 -7.26 12.03
CA GLN A 15 38.78 -5.81 11.91
C GLN A 15 38.31 -5.36 10.52
N CYS A 16 38.82 -5.98 9.44
CA CYS A 16 38.36 -5.67 8.08
C CYS A 16 36.90 -6.09 7.83
N ILE A 17 36.42 -7.14 8.49
CA ILE A 17 35.02 -7.58 8.41
C ILE A 17 34.08 -6.59 9.11
N ALA A 18 34.52 -5.94 10.20
CA ALA A 18 33.75 -4.92 10.91
C ALA A 18 33.78 -3.54 10.23
N LEU A 19 34.87 -3.18 9.54
CA LEU A 19 34.94 -1.95 8.73
C LEU A 19 34.15 -2.03 7.41
N SER A 20 33.72 -3.23 7.00
CA SER A 20 32.79 -3.40 5.87
C SER A 20 31.31 -3.31 6.28
N CYS A 21 31.00 -3.08 7.56
CA CYS A 21 29.63 -3.08 8.09
C CYS A 21 29.17 -1.69 8.55
N SER A 22 29.50 -0.66 7.78
CA SER A 22 28.79 0.62 7.79
C SER A 22 29.11 1.41 6.52
N THR A 23 29.03 0.78 5.35
CA THR A 23 28.62 1.54 4.17
C THR A 23 27.16 1.90 4.41
N GLU A 24 26.92 3.14 4.83
CA GLU A 24 25.63 3.78 4.64
C GLU A 24 25.35 3.74 3.13
N TYR A 25 24.46 2.83 2.75
CA TYR A 25 23.91 2.79 1.41
C TYR A 25 23.02 4.01 1.26
N ILE A 26 23.60 5.11 0.76
CA ILE A 26 22.80 6.23 0.26
C ILE A 26 22.09 5.70 -0.98
N SER A 27 20.85 5.26 -0.79
CA SER A 27 19.96 4.92 -1.90
C SER A 27 19.69 6.21 -2.67
N MET A 28 20.42 6.40 -3.76
CA MET A 28 20.12 7.43 -4.73
C MET A 28 18.87 6.97 -5.47
N GLN A 29 17.69 7.33 -4.96
CA GLN A 29 16.44 7.16 -5.69
C GLN A 29 16.50 8.12 -6.88
N GLU A 30 16.74 7.56 -8.06
CA GLU A 30 16.61 8.26 -9.32
C GLU A 30 15.11 8.55 -9.49
N GLU A 31 14.66 9.73 -9.05
CA GLU A 31 13.30 10.19 -9.32
C GLU A 31 13.16 10.43 -10.81
N SER A 32 12.70 9.40 -11.53
CA SER A 32 12.29 9.55 -12.92
C SER A 32 10.97 10.34 -12.93
N SER A 33 11.03 11.61 -13.29
CA SER A 33 9.81 12.38 -13.60
C SER A 33 9.10 11.68 -14.77
N PRO A 34 7.78 11.48 -14.70
CA PRO A 34 7.03 10.91 -15.82
C PRO A 34 7.13 11.82 -17.04
N LEU A 35 7.20 11.23 -18.24
CA LEU A 35 7.17 11.94 -19.53
C LEU A 35 5.86 12.73 -19.73
N VAL A 36 4.79 12.32 -19.06
CA VAL A 36 3.50 12.99 -19.03
C VAL A 36 3.17 13.30 -17.58
N GLN A 37 3.17 14.58 -17.23
CA GLN A 37 2.73 15.02 -15.91
C GLN A 37 1.20 15.11 -15.88
N ALA A 38 0.60 14.59 -14.80
CA ALA A 38 -0.83 14.78 -14.58
C ALA A 38 -1.13 16.29 -14.53
N PRO A 39 -2.25 16.75 -15.13
CA PRO A 39 -2.61 18.17 -15.11
C PRO A 39 -2.75 18.73 -13.69
N LEU A 40 -3.10 17.87 -12.72
CA LEU A 40 -3.23 18.22 -11.32
C LEU A 40 -2.39 17.25 -10.49
N SER A 41 -1.43 17.79 -9.74
CA SER A 41 -0.58 17.03 -8.84
C SER A 41 -1.41 16.50 -7.67
N ASN A 42 -1.15 15.26 -7.23
CA ASN A 42 -1.70 14.68 -6.00
C ASN A 42 -3.23 14.51 -5.99
N MET A 43 -3.87 14.37 -7.15
CA MET A 43 -5.32 14.10 -7.25
C MET A 43 -5.66 12.60 -7.26
N ASP A 44 -4.74 11.72 -6.88
CA ASP A 44 -5.02 10.30 -6.75
C ASP A 44 -5.66 10.03 -5.38
N ILE A 45 -6.99 10.15 -5.32
CA ILE A 45 -7.77 9.91 -4.10
C ILE A 45 -7.91 8.38 -3.90
N PRO A 46 -7.44 7.83 -2.76
CA PRO A 46 -7.51 6.40 -2.49
C PRO A 46 -8.95 5.95 -2.27
N PHE A 47 -9.20 4.68 -2.55
CA PHE A 47 -10.46 4.04 -2.19
C PHE A 47 -10.54 3.77 -0.68
N THR A 48 -11.74 3.88 -0.14
CA THR A 48 -12.12 3.25 1.11
C THR A 48 -12.75 1.90 0.79
N GLU A 49 -12.27 0.85 1.47
CA GLU A 49 -12.74 -0.51 1.26
C GLU A 49 -13.78 -0.88 2.32
N TYR A 50 -14.88 -1.49 1.88
CA TYR A 50 -15.93 -2.01 2.75
C TYR A 50 -16.25 -3.44 2.38
N GLN A 51 -16.40 -4.29 3.38
CA GLN A 51 -16.97 -5.60 3.18
C GLN A 51 -18.45 -5.58 3.58
N VAL A 52 -19.33 -5.72 2.60
CA VAL A 52 -20.79 -5.57 2.78
C VAL A 52 -21.49 -6.90 2.57
N GLY A 53 -22.41 -7.25 3.47
CA GLY A 53 -23.27 -8.41 3.32
C GLY A 53 -24.37 -8.15 2.28
N THR A 54 -24.62 -9.10 1.39
CA THR A 54 -25.58 -8.91 0.28
C THR A 54 -27.03 -9.25 0.65
N GLY A 55 -27.26 -9.89 1.80
CA GLY A 55 -28.59 -10.38 2.20
C GLY A 55 -29.52 -9.34 2.82
N SER A 56 -29.03 -8.15 3.15
CA SER A 56 -29.82 -7.08 3.78
C SER A 56 -29.36 -5.70 3.32
N ASP A 57 -30.25 -4.72 3.45
CA ASP A 57 -29.94 -3.33 3.16
C ASP A 57 -28.75 -2.85 4.01
N THR A 58 -27.85 -2.09 3.38
CA THR A 58 -26.70 -1.48 4.02
C THR A 58 -26.68 0.02 3.72
N VAL A 59 -26.43 0.84 4.73
CA VAL A 59 -26.27 2.28 4.58
C VAL A 59 -24.90 2.70 5.11
N LEU A 60 -24.03 3.16 4.23
CA LEU A 60 -22.76 3.79 4.59
C LEU A 60 -22.95 5.31 4.58
N SER A 61 -22.72 5.95 5.72
CA SER A 61 -22.85 7.41 5.87
C SER A 61 -21.49 8.05 6.02
N TYR A 62 -21.27 9.16 5.31
CA TYR A 62 -19.99 9.86 5.29
C TYR A 62 -20.12 11.23 5.95
N ALA A 63 -19.01 11.70 6.54
CA ALA A 63 -18.98 12.98 7.27
C ALA A 63 -19.27 14.20 6.37
N THR A 64 -19.02 14.06 5.07
CA THR A 64 -19.36 15.02 4.01
C THR A 64 -20.87 15.18 3.82
N GLY A 65 -21.68 14.27 4.37
CA GLY A 65 -23.12 14.22 4.24
C GLY A 65 -23.62 13.27 3.14
N SER A 66 -22.72 12.69 2.34
CA SER A 66 -23.10 11.68 1.36
C SER A 66 -23.54 10.37 2.04
N LYS A 67 -24.35 9.58 1.32
CA LYS A 67 -24.79 8.26 1.75
C LYS A 67 -24.75 7.28 0.59
N LEU A 68 -24.18 6.11 0.83
CA LEU A 68 -24.29 4.97 -0.06
C LEU A 68 -25.34 4.01 0.51
N ILE A 69 -26.48 3.89 -0.17
CA ILE A 69 -27.58 2.99 0.19
C ILE A 69 -27.54 1.80 -0.76
N ILE A 70 -27.29 0.62 -0.22
CA ILE A 70 -27.12 -0.63 -0.97
C ILE A 70 -28.27 -1.55 -0.55
N PRO A 71 -29.29 -1.75 -1.40
CA PRO A 71 -30.36 -2.69 -1.12
C PRO A 71 -29.84 -4.14 -0.98
N GLY A 72 -30.55 -4.97 -0.21
CA GLY A 72 -30.34 -6.41 -0.23
C GLY A 72 -30.54 -6.97 -1.64
N GLY A 73 -29.63 -7.85 -2.08
CA GLY A 73 -29.65 -8.46 -3.41
C GLY A 73 -29.31 -7.52 -4.56
N ALA A 74 -28.65 -6.39 -4.30
CA ALA A 74 -28.30 -5.40 -5.33
C ALA A 74 -27.21 -5.85 -6.32
N PHE A 75 -26.51 -6.95 -6.04
CA PHE A 75 -25.39 -7.43 -6.86
C PHE A 75 -25.80 -8.69 -7.61
N LEU A 76 -25.54 -8.71 -8.92
CA LEU A 76 -25.76 -9.85 -9.79
C LEU A 76 -24.42 -10.38 -10.32
N ASP A 77 -24.34 -11.68 -10.56
CA ASP A 77 -23.24 -12.31 -11.29
C ASP A 77 -23.43 -12.20 -12.82
N GLU A 78 -22.51 -12.80 -13.58
CA GLU A 78 -22.50 -12.76 -15.04
C GLU A 78 -23.76 -13.40 -15.65
N GLU A 79 -24.35 -14.36 -14.95
CA GLU A 79 -25.59 -15.06 -15.31
C GLU A 79 -26.86 -14.30 -14.88
N GLY A 80 -26.71 -13.16 -14.18
CA GLY A 80 -27.82 -12.35 -13.68
C GLY A 80 -28.45 -12.88 -12.39
N SER A 81 -27.80 -13.82 -11.70
CA SER A 81 -28.24 -14.35 -10.40
C SER A 81 -27.73 -13.48 -9.26
N ILE A 82 -28.51 -13.38 -8.18
CA ILE A 82 -28.14 -12.57 -7.02
C ILE A 82 -26.91 -13.16 -6.32
N VAL A 83 -25.87 -12.34 -6.17
CA VAL A 83 -24.67 -12.68 -5.40
C VAL A 83 -25.02 -12.77 -3.91
N GLN A 84 -24.70 -13.91 -3.30
CA GLN A 84 -24.94 -14.19 -1.87
C GLN A 84 -23.65 -14.07 -1.06
N GLY A 85 -23.78 -13.68 0.21
CA GLY A 85 -22.65 -13.63 1.15
C GLY A 85 -22.12 -12.21 1.35
N LYS A 86 -20.83 -12.00 1.05
CA LYS A 86 -20.16 -10.70 1.23
C LYS A 86 -19.49 -10.27 -0.07
N VAL A 87 -19.51 -8.97 -0.32
CA VAL A 87 -18.81 -8.32 -1.43
C VAL A 87 -17.91 -7.21 -0.92
N ASP A 88 -16.78 -7.00 -1.60
CA ASP A 88 -15.90 -5.89 -1.33
C ASP A 88 -16.30 -4.69 -2.19
N ILE A 89 -16.53 -3.55 -1.54
CA ILE A 89 -16.90 -2.29 -2.17
C ILE A 89 -15.73 -1.33 -2.01
N LEU A 90 -15.17 -0.93 -3.15
CA LEU A 90 -14.18 0.13 -3.24
C LEU A 90 -14.91 1.44 -3.55
N TYR A 91 -14.98 2.34 -2.59
CA TYR A 91 -15.68 3.61 -2.73
C TYR A 91 -14.77 4.78 -2.42
N ARG A 92 -14.85 5.85 -3.20
CA ARG A 92 -14.16 7.11 -2.93
C ARG A 92 -15.09 8.28 -3.21
N GLU A 93 -15.07 9.26 -2.32
CA GLU A 93 -15.85 10.48 -2.47
C GLU A 93 -15.06 11.52 -3.25
N PHE A 94 -15.75 12.21 -4.16
CA PHE A 94 -15.25 13.44 -4.78
C PHE A 94 -16.16 14.58 -4.36
N HIS A 95 -15.59 15.49 -3.57
CA HIS A 95 -16.31 16.65 -3.03
C HIS A 95 -15.67 17.98 -3.42
N ASN A 96 -14.42 17.96 -3.86
CA ASN A 96 -13.75 19.12 -4.43
C ASN A 96 -13.45 18.83 -5.92
N PRO A 97 -14.00 19.60 -6.87
CA PRO A 97 -13.72 19.43 -8.29
C PRO A 97 -12.34 19.98 -8.73
N LEU A 98 -11.55 20.57 -7.82
CA LEU A 98 -10.28 21.25 -8.08
C LEU A 98 -9.12 20.71 -7.23
#